data_AF-A0A2G9TLR8-F1
#
_entry.id   AF-A0A2G9TLR8-F1
#
_cell.length_a   1.000
_cell.length_b   1.000
_cell.length_c   1.000
_cell.angle_alpha   90.00
_cell.angle_beta   90.00
_cell.angle_gamma   90.00
#
_symmetry.space_group_name_H-M   'P 1'
#
loop_
_entity.id
_entity.type
_entity.pdbx_description
1 polymer ?
#
loop_
_entity_poly.entity_id
_entity_poly.type
_entity_poly.pdbx_seq_one_letter_code
_entity_poly.pdbx_strand_id
1 'polypeptide(L)'
;AVELGLESQPFTKTSLSPGSGVVTKYLEVSGLLPFLQKLGFHIAGYGCMTCIGNSGPLDEEVAKAIEENNLVVAGVLSGNRNFEGRIHPHVRANYLASPPLAVVYSILGNVNKDINGVIATTPDGKDVYLKDIWPTREEVAKFEEEFVKPQFFKE
;
A
#
# COMPACT_ATOMS: atom_id res chain seq x y z
N ALA A 1 -9.40 8.29 -2.81
CA ALA A 1 -8.34 8.16 -3.85
C ALA A 1 -8.90 7.63 -5.17
N VAL A 2 -9.34 6.38 -5.24
CA VAL A 2 -9.88 5.78 -6.48
C VAL A 2 -11.09 6.54 -7.04
N GLU A 3 -11.98 7.04 -6.19
CA GLU A 3 -13.14 7.85 -6.61
C GLU A 3 -12.73 9.20 -7.24
N LEU A 4 -11.55 9.70 -6.91
CA LEU A 4 -10.94 10.88 -7.53
C LEU A 4 -10.19 10.53 -8.83
N GLY A 5 -10.24 9.27 -9.26
CA GLY A 5 -9.52 8.78 -10.44
C GLY A 5 -8.03 8.56 -10.23
N LEU A 6 -7.58 8.44 -8.97
CA LEU A 6 -6.17 8.18 -8.67
C LEU A 6 -5.83 6.68 -8.75
N GLU A 7 -4.61 6.40 -9.20
CA GLU A 7 -4.05 5.06 -9.35
C GLU A 7 -2.64 4.99 -8.73
N SER A 8 -2.21 3.80 -8.33
CA SER A 8 -0.81 3.56 -7.96
C SER A 8 0.09 3.74 -9.20
N GLN A 9 1.33 4.18 -9.01
CA GLN A 9 2.28 4.25 -10.12
C GLN A 9 2.53 2.86 -10.70
N PRO A 10 2.60 2.72 -12.03
CA PRO A 10 2.60 1.42 -12.71
C PRO A 10 3.83 0.56 -12.40
N PHE A 11 4.95 1.17 -12.02
CA PHE A 11 6.19 0.48 -11.64
C PHE A 11 6.22 0.06 -10.15
N THR A 12 5.17 0.36 -9.37
CA THR A 12 5.12 0.04 -7.95
C THR A 12 4.55 -1.35 -7.73
N LYS A 13 5.35 -2.24 -7.13
CA LYS A 13 4.85 -3.54 -6.67
C LYS A 13 4.08 -3.39 -5.36
N THR A 14 2.75 -3.46 -5.44
CA THR A 14 1.83 -3.42 -4.29
C THR A 14 1.40 -4.81 -3.87
N SER A 15 1.18 -5.02 -2.56
CA SER A 15 0.63 -6.28 -2.05
C SER A 15 -0.12 -6.05 -0.74
N LEU A 16 -1.18 -6.86 -0.53
CA LEU A 16 -1.89 -6.96 0.74
C LEU A 16 -1.69 -8.38 1.28
N SER A 17 -1.08 -8.51 2.45
CA SER A 17 -0.80 -9.80 3.09
C SER A 17 -1.39 -9.83 4.50
N PRO A 18 -2.69 -10.14 4.65
CA PRO A 18 -3.33 -10.12 5.96
C PRO A 18 -2.81 -11.21 6.90
N GLY A 19 -2.85 -10.94 8.20
CA GLY A 19 -2.50 -11.94 9.22
C GLY A 19 -3.56 -13.03 9.40
N SER A 20 -4.81 -12.78 9.00
CA SER A 20 -5.92 -13.73 9.09
C SER A 20 -6.98 -13.45 8.02
N GLY A 21 -7.83 -14.45 7.75
CA GLY A 21 -8.97 -14.32 6.84
C GLY A 21 -10.03 -13.30 7.30
N VAL A 22 -10.07 -12.98 8.60
CA VAL A 22 -11.00 -11.98 9.17
C VAL A 22 -10.82 -10.61 8.53
N VAL A 23 -9.58 -10.25 8.20
CA VAL A 23 -9.25 -9.00 7.52
C VAL A 23 -9.92 -8.91 6.16
N THR A 24 -9.78 -9.96 5.36
CA THR A 24 -10.43 -10.04 4.05
C THR A 24 -11.95 -9.93 4.20
N LYS A 25 -12.54 -10.65 5.15
CA LYS A 25 -14.00 -10.61 5.40
C LYS A 25 -14.48 -9.19 5.69
N TYR A 26 -13.88 -8.46 6.63
CA TYR A 26 -14.35 -7.11 6.93
C TYR A 26 -14.08 -6.11 5.80
N LEU A 27 -13.02 -6.30 4.99
CA LEU A 27 -12.73 -5.45 3.83
C LEU A 27 -13.71 -5.71 2.67
N GLU A 28 -14.17 -6.96 2.50
CA GLU A 28 -15.18 -7.33 1.51
C GLU A 28 -16.54 -6.75 1.86
N VAL A 29 -17.03 -7.00 3.08
CA VAL A 29 -18.37 -6.55 3.50
C VAL A 29 -18.48 -5.03 3.65
N SER A 30 -17.36 -4.35 3.96
CA SER A 30 -17.31 -2.87 3.97
C SER A 30 -17.23 -2.27 2.57
N GLY A 31 -17.04 -3.09 1.53
CA GLY A 31 -16.87 -2.63 0.16
C GLY A 31 -15.51 -1.97 -0.12
N LEU A 32 -14.55 -2.03 0.81
CA LEU A 32 -13.22 -1.41 0.66
C LEU A 32 -12.25 -2.25 -0.17
N LEU A 33 -12.39 -3.58 -0.17
CA LEU A 33 -11.46 -4.47 -0.89
C LEU A 33 -11.37 -4.16 -2.40
N PRO A 34 -12.47 -3.94 -3.14
CA PRO A 34 -12.40 -3.57 -4.56
C PRO A 34 -11.58 -2.30 -4.83
N PHE A 35 -11.65 -1.30 -3.94
CA PHE A 35 -10.87 -0.08 -4.07
C PHE A 35 -9.37 -0.32 -3.83
N LEU A 36 -9.02 -1.15 -2.83
CA LEU A 36 -7.65 -1.57 -2.59
C LEU A 36 -7.09 -2.35 -3.79
N GLN A 37 -7.87 -3.27 -4.34
CA GLN A 37 -7.49 -4.05 -5.53
C GLN A 37 -7.30 -3.16 -6.76
N LYS A 38 -8.13 -2.12 -6.95
CA LYS A 38 -7.95 -1.16 -8.05
C LYS A 38 -6.65 -0.35 -7.91
N LEU A 39 -6.12 -0.19 -6.70
CA LEU A 39 -4.79 0.38 -6.45
C LEU A 39 -3.66 -0.67 -6.50
N GLY A 40 -3.96 -1.92 -6.88
CA GLY A 40 -3.01 -3.03 -6.97
C GLY A 40 -2.79 -3.81 -5.67
N PHE A 41 -3.47 -3.46 -4.57
CA PHE A 41 -3.37 -4.16 -3.29
C PHE A 41 -4.26 -5.41 -3.26
N HIS A 42 -3.90 -6.38 -4.10
CA HIS A 42 -4.52 -7.70 -4.09
C HIS A 42 -4.07 -8.53 -2.88
N ILE A 43 -4.95 -9.44 -2.44
CA ILE A 43 -4.61 -10.44 -1.43
C ILE A 43 -3.54 -11.36 -2.01
N ALA A 44 -2.30 -11.18 -1.57
CA ALA A 44 -1.15 -11.98 -2.01
C ALA A 44 -1.04 -13.30 -1.23
N GLY A 45 -1.64 -13.36 -0.03
CA GLY A 45 -1.62 -14.53 0.84
C GLY A 45 -1.78 -14.15 2.30
N TYR A 46 -1.97 -15.16 3.16
CA TYR A 46 -2.12 -14.99 4.60
C TYR A 46 -0.84 -15.41 5.32
N GLY A 47 -0.19 -14.48 6.01
CA GLY A 47 1.06 -14.73 6.73
C GLY A 47 2.11 -13.65 6.55
N CYS A 48 3.36 -13.96 6.91
CA CYS A 48 4.42 -12.96 7.05
C CYS A 48 4.84 -12.28 5.74
N MET A 49 4.91 -13.01 4.61
CA MET A 49 5.18 -12.48 3.26
C MET A 49 6.34 -11.45 3.22
N THR A 50 6.12 -10.26 2.65
CA THR A 50 7.11 -9.17 2.55
C THR A 50 7.76 -8.82 3.89
N CYS A 51 7.06 -8.94 5.02
CA CYS A 51 7.60 -8.61 6.34
C CYS A 51 8.86 -9.43 6.70
N ILE A 52 8.98 -10.66 6.17
CA ILE A 52 10.15 -11.52 6.37
C ILE A 52 11.07 -11.61 5.14
N GLY A 53 10.83 -10.79 4.12
CA GLY A 53 11.59 -10.83 2.86
C GLY A 53 11.02 -11.75 1.79
N ASN A 54 9.88 -12.40 2.05
CA ASN A 54 9.17 -13.18 1.03
C ASN A 54 8.32 -12.25 0.16
N SER A 55 8.99 -11.30 -0.49
CA SER A 55 8.37 -10.26 -1.33
C SER A 55 8.17 -10.71 -2.78
N GLY A 56 8.88 -11.75 -3.24
CA GLY A 56 8.85 -12.23 -4.63
C GLY A 56 9.50 -11.25 -5.62
N PRO A 57 9.64 -11.61 -6.90
CA PRO A 57 10.39 -10.81 -7.87
C PRO A 57 9.71 -9.48 -8.22
N LEU A 58 10.49 -8.43 -8.48
CA LEU A 58 10.01 -7.25 -9.20
C LEU A 58 9.81 -7.58 -10.69
N ASP A 59 9.05 -6.74 -11.40
CA ASP A 59 8.99 -6.81 -12.86
C ASP A 59 10.40 -6.70 -13.46
N GLU A 60 10.65 -7.50 -14.50
CA GLU A 60 11.99 -7.63 -15.09
C GLU A 60 12.53 -6.28 -15.60
N GLU A 61 11.67 -5.47 -16.22
CA GLU A 61 12.02 -4.14 -16.69
C GLU A 61 12.39 -3.19 -15.54
N VAL A 62 11.69 -3.29 -14.40
CA VAL A 62 11.98 -2.48 -13.20
C VAL A 62 13.30 -2.91 -12.58
N ALA A 63 13.52 -4.23 -12.40
CA ALA A 63 14.76 -4.76 -11.85
C ALA A 63 15.98 -4.36 -12.70
N LYS A 64 15.85 -4.49 -14.03
CA LYS A 64 16.88 -4.08 -14.99
C LYS A 64 17.17 -2.58 -14.91
N ALA A 65 16.13 -1.74 -14.87
CA ALA A 65 16.31 -0.29 -14.75
C ALA A 65 17.02 0.11 -13.45
N ILE A 66 16.74 -0.58 -12.33
CA ILE A 66 17.42 -0.36 -11.05
C ILE A 66 18.91 -0.67 -11.15
N GLU A 67 19.26 -1.81 -11.74
CA GLU A 67 20.66 -2.27 -11.86
C GLU A 67 21.45 -1.41 -12.84
N GLU A 68 20.94 -1.20 -14.06
CA GLU A 68 21.64 -0.46 -15.12
C GLU A 68 21.92 1.00 -14.74
N ASN A 69 21.03 1.61 -13.96
CA ASN A 69 21.15 3.01 -13.54
C ASN A 69 21.64 3.17 -12.09
N ASN A 70 22.01 2.07 -11.42
CA ASN A 70 22.45 2.06 -10.02
C ASN A 70 21.53 2.86 -9.07
N LEU A 71 20.20 2.69 -9.24
CA LEU A 71 19.21 3.48 -8.51
C LEU A 71 19.11 3.05 -7.05
N VAL A 72 18.91 4.01 -6.14
CA VAL A 72 18.46 3.72 -4.77
C VAL A 72 16.95 3.74 -4.78
N VAL A 73 16.32 2.56 -4.82
CA VAL A 73 14.86 2.45 -4.70
C VAL A 73 14.44 2.16 -3.28
N ALA A 74 13.19 2.54 -2.98
CA ALA A 74 12.61 2.45 -1.66
C ALA A 74 11.48 1.43 -1.58
N GLY A 75 11.45 0.66 -0.49
CA GLY A 75 10.31 -0.14 -0.05
C GLY A 75 9.60 0.56 1.09
N VAL A 76 8.27 0.66 1.02
CA VAL A 76 7.43 1.19 2.11
C VAL A 76 6.52 0.06 2.58
N LEU A 77 6.55 -0.26 3.88
CA LEU A 77 5.80 -1.41 4.41
C LEU A 77 5.24 -1.15 5.81
N SER A 78 4.09 -1.77 6.10
CA SER A 78 3.49 -1.82 7.44
C SER A 78 3.99 -3.01 8.25
N GLY A 79 5.31 -3.21 8.24
CA GLY A 79 6.01 -4.24 9.00
C GLY A 79 6.65 -3.69 10.27
N ASN A 80 7.66 -4.41 10.80
CA ASN A 80 8.37 -4.04 12.03
C ASN A 80 9.91 -4.00 11.89
N ARG A 81 10.47 -4.38 10.74
CA ARG A 81 11.91 -4.40 10.47
C ARG A 81 12.17 -3.91 9.05
N ASN A 82 13.27 -3.18 8.85
CA ASN A 82 13.60 -2.51 7.59
C ASN A 82 15.11 -2.51 7.27
N PHE A 83 15.83 -3.54 7.71
CA PHE A 83 17.26 -3.68 7.39
C PHE A 83 17.48 -3.83 5.87
N GLU A 84 18.60 -3.30 5.37
CA GLU A 84 19.00 -3.47 3.97
C GLU A 84 19.09 -4.96 3.59
N GLY A 85 18.62 -5.29 2.38
CA GLY A 85 18.59 -6.67 1.88
C GLY A 85 17.56 -7.59 2.55
N ARG A 86 16.89 -7.17 3.62
CA ARG A 86 15.86 -7.99 4.28
C ARG A 86 14.55 -8.05 3.52
N ILE A 87 14.13 -6.94 2.91
CA ILE A 87 12.80 -6.82 2.29
C ILE A 87 12.79 -7.32 0.85
N HIS A 88 13.76 -6.88 0.05
CA HIS A 88 13.94 -7.31 -1.34
C HIS A 88 15.40 -7.02 -1.76
N PRO A 89 16.07 -7.88 -2.55
CA PRO A 89 17.48 -7.70 -2.94
C PRO A 89 17.76 -6.39 -3.68
N HIS A 90 16.84 -5.96 -4.56
CA HIS A 90 16.98 -4.68 -5.29
C HIS A 90 16.63 -3.43 -4.47
N VAL A 91 16.17 -3.56 -3.23
CA VAL A 91 15.68 -2.44 -2.42
C VAL A 91 16.68 -2.10 -1.31
N ARG A 92 17.34 -0.95 -1.46
CA ARG A 92 18.35 -0.47 -0.51
C ARG A 92 17.78 0.40 0.61
N ALA A 93 16.70 1.15 0.35
CA ALA A 93 16.04 1.98 1.35
C ALA A 93 14.70 1.36 1.77
N ASN A 94 14.45 1.19 3.07
CA ASN A 94 13.20 0.58 3.55
C ASN A 94 12.58 1.42 4.66
N TYR A 95 11.30 1.75 4.54
CA TYR A 95 10.57 2.64 5.44
C TYR A 95 9.38 1.91 6.07
N LEU A 96 9.34 1.90 7.40
CA LEU A 96 8.18 1.42 8.14
C LEU A 96 7.14 2.54 8.20
N ALA A 97 5.91 2.24 7.80
CA ALA A 97 4.81 3.19 7.76
C ALA A 97 3.49 2.53 8.13
N SER A 98 2.45 3.33 8.42
CA SER A 98 1.10 2.79 8.59
C SER A 98 0.55 2.24 7.26
N PRO A 99 -0.43 1.32 7.28
CA PRO A 99 -1.04 0.83 6.04
C PRO A 99 -1.57 1.95 5.12
N PRO A 100 -2.27 3.00 5.61
CA PRO A 100 -2.70 4.10 4.75
C PRO A 100 -1.52 4.87 4.12
N LEU A 101 -0.41 5.05 4.83
CA LEU A 101 0.78 5.69 4.25
C LEU A 101 1.41 4.84 3.14
N ALA A 102 1.43 3.51 3.26
CA ALA A 102 1.92 2.64 2.20
C ALA A 102 1.08 2.80 0.92
N VAL A 103 -0.24 2.96 1.05
CA VAL A 103 -1.14 3.27 -0.07
C VAL A 103 -0.88 4.66 -0.66
N VAL A 104 -0.65 5.68 0.17
CA VAL A 104 -0.32 7.02 -0.34
C VAL A 104 0.99 7.01 -1.12
N TYR A 105 2.03 6.32 -0.61
CA TYR A 105 3.31 6.24 -1.30
C TYR A 105 3.26 5.43 -2.61
N SER A 106 2.35 4.46 -2.74
CA SER A 106 2.16 3.77 -4.04
C SER A 106 1.58 4.70 -5.11
N ILE A 107 0.75 5.66 -4.72
CA ILE A 107 0.22 6.71 -5.62
C ILE A 107 1.31 7.75 -5.93
N LEU A 108 2.05 8.18 -4.91
CA LEU A 108 3.09 9.20 -5.02
C LEU A 108 4.30 8.72 -5.85
N GLY A 109 4.65 7.44 -5.71
CA GLY A 109 5.70 6.72 -6.45
C GLY A 109 7.13 7.04 -6.04
N ASN A 110 7.33 7.99 -5.14
CA ASN A 110 8.66 8.46 -4.76
C ASN A 110 8.66 8.97 -3.32
N VAL A 111 9.48 8.36 -2.46
CA VAL A 111 9.59 8.72 -1.04
C VAL A 111 10.28 10.06 -0.79
N ASN A 112 10.96 10.63 -1.78
CA ASN A 112 11.60 11.96 -1.67
C ASN A 112 10.63 13.11 -2.00
N LYS A 113 9.41 12.82 -2.48
CA LYS A 113 8.40 13.86 -2.69
C LYS A 113 7.82 14.30 -1.34
N ASP A 114 7.54 15.60 -1.22
CA ASP A 114 6.89 16.15 -0.04
C ASP A 114 5.44 15.65 0.06
N ILE A 115 5.18 14.86 1.10
CA ILE A 115 3.84 14.31 1.37
C ILE A 115 2.82 15.39 1.78
N ASN A 116 3.28 16.58 2.19
CA ASN A 116 2.42 17.73 2.46
C ASN A 116 2.09 18.53 1.19
N GLY A 117 2.77 18.22 0.08
CA GLY A 117 2.50 18.79 -1.23
C GLY A 117 1.38 18.07 -1.98
N VAL A 118 1.39 18.22 -3.30
CA VAL A 118 0.46 17.52 -4.20
C VAL A 118 0.84 16.04 -4.27
N ILE A 119 -0.10 15.17 -3.91
CA ILE A 119 0.06 13.71 -3.97
C ILE A 119 -0.06 13.21 -5.40
N ALA A 120 -1.10 13.69 -6.09
CA ALA A 120 -1.39 13.36 -7.48
C ALA A 120 -2.31 14.43 -8.08
N THR A 121 -2.42 14.41 -9.41
CA THR A 121 -3.38 15.23 -10.14
C THR A 121 -4.46 14.30 -10.72
N THR A 122 -5.73 14.69 -10.55
CA THR A 122 -6.87 13.94 -11.10
C THR A 122 -6.90 13.99 -12.64
N PRO A 123 -7.69 13.12 -13.30
CA PRO A 123 -7.85 13.17 -14.76
C PRO A 123 -8.39 14.52 -15.30
N ASP A 124 -9.15 15.27 -14.49
CA ASP A 124 -9.65 16.60 -14.82
C ASP A 124 -8.68 17.75 -14.44
N GLY A 125 -7.44 17.42 -14.03
CA GLY A 125 -6.39 18.40 -13.80
C GLY A 125 -6.40 19.06 -12.42
N LYS A 126 -7.12 18.50 -11.42
CA LYS A 126 -7.15 19.03 -10.06
C LYS A 126 -6.08 18.40 -9.20
N ASP A 127 -5.38 19.23 -8.44
CA ASP A 127 -4.42 18.76 -7.46
C ASP A 127 -5.11 18.09 -6.28
N VAL A 128 -4.61 16.92 -5.89
CA VAL A 128 -5.06 16.16 -4.72
C VAL A 128 -3.95 16.18 -3.68
N TYR A 129 -4.31 16.62 -2.47
CA TYR A 129 -3.42 16.66 -1.31
C TYR A 129 -3.73 15.50 -0.37
N LEU A 130 -2.81 15.24 0.58
CA LEU A 130 -2.98 14.17 1.56
C LEU A 130 -4.34 14.25 2.28
N LYS A 131 -4.72 15.45 2.75
CA LYS A 131 -5.99 15.70 3.46
C LYS A 131 -7.24 15.33 2.67
N ASP A 132 -7.17 15.30 1.34
CA ASP A 132 -8.34 15.03 0.48
C ASP A 132 -8.61 13.52 0.36
N ILE A 133 -7.63 12.68 0.72
CA ILE A 133 -7.73 11.21 0.64
C ILE A 133 -7.45 10.53 1.98
N TRP A 134 -7.14 11.30 3.02
CA TRP A 134 -6.82 10.79 4.34
C TRP A 134 -8.08 10.66 5.19
N PRO A 135 -8.40 9.46 5.71
CA PRO A 135 -9.59 9.29 6.52
C PRO A 135 -9.42 9.92 7.90
N THR A 136 -10.49 10.51 8.41
CA THR A 136 -10.57 10.99 9.80
C THR A 136 -10.64 9.81 10.77
N ARG A 137 -10.33 10.05 12.04
CA ARG A 137 -10.41 8.99 13.07
C ARG A 137 -11.85 8.53 13.27
N GLU A 138 -12.79 9.47 13.18
CA GLU A 138 -14.22 9.25 13.35
C GLU A 138 -14.78 8.37 12.22
N GLU A 139 -14.35 8.60 10.97
CA GLU A 139 -14.73 7.75 9.83
C GLU A 139 -14.19 6.32 10.00
N VAL A 140 -12.92 6.17 10.39
CA VAL A 140 -12.32 4.84 10.63
C VAL A 140 -13.05 4.11 11.75
N ALA A 141 -13.31 4.78 12.88
CA ALA A 141 -14.00 4.20 14.03
C ALA A 141 -15.43 3.74 13.67
N LYS A 142 -16.14 4.55 12.87
CA LYS A 142 -17.47 4.17 12.38
C LYS A 142 -17.43 2.92 11.50
N PHE A 143 -16.48 2.84 10.57
CA PHE A 143 -16.30 1.65 9.73
C PHE A 143 -15.91 0.42 10.56
N GLU A 144 -15.06 0.59 11.56
CA GLU A 144 -14.69 -0.49 12.47
C GLU A 144 -15.91 -1.01 13.24
N GLU A 145 -16.70 -0.12 13.85
CA GLU A 145 -17.92 -0.49 14.58
C GLU A 145 -18.94 -1.17 13.67
N GLU A 146 -19.11 -0.67 12.45
CA GLU A 146 -20.10 -1.16 11.50
C GLU A 146 -19.71 -2.52 10.90
N PHE A 147 -18.44 -2.76 10.58
CA PHE A 147 -18.03 -3.92 9.79
C PHE A 147 -17.18 -4.93 10.55
N VAL A 148 -16.53 -4.59 11.67
CA VAL A 148 -15.74 -5.57 12.44
C VAL A 148 -16.63 -6.28 13.45
N LYS A 149 -17.29 -7.36 13.02
CA LYS A 149 -18.25 -8.10 13.83
C LYS A 149 -17.65 -9.35 14.50
N PRO A 150 -18.02 -9.67 15.76
CA PRO A 150 -17.55 -10.86 16.46
C PRO A 150 -17.77 -12.18 15.72
N GLN A 151 -18.81 -12.26 14.87
CA GLN A 151 -19.11 -13.44 14.07
C GLN A 151 -17.95 -13.86 13.16
N PHE A 152 -17.17 -12.91 12.64
CA PHE A 152 -16.06 -13.22 11.75
C PHE A 152 -14.91 -13.94 12.44
N PHE A 153 -14.84 -13.88 13.78
CA PHE A 153 -13.82 -14.52 14.60
C PHE A 153 -14.23 -15.90 15.12
N LYS A 154 -15.47 -16.34 14.87
CA LYS A 154 -16.02 -17.62 15.37
C LYS A 154 -16.08 -18.71 14.30
N GLU A 155 -15.79 -18.37 13.04
CA GLU A 155 -15.69 -19.26 11.90
C GLU A 155 -14.24 -19.68 11.66
#